data_AF-A0A3A4WGW7-F1
#
_entry.id   AF-A0A3A4WGW7-F1
#
_cell.length_a   1.000
_cell.length_b   1.000
_cell.length_c   1.000
_cell.angle_alpha   90.00
_cell.angle_beta   90.00
_cell.angle_gamma   90.00
#
_symmetry.space_group_name_H-M   'P 1'
#
loop_
_entity.id
_entity.type
_entity.pdbx_description
1 polymer ?
#
loop_
_entity_poly.entity_id
_entity_poly.type
_entity_poly.pdbx_seq_one_letter_code
_entity_poly.pdbx_strand_id
1 'polypeptide(L)'
;MKRHSIVARFKNGSVAKGTTFDFSPFKTFFNVETESGEDVEVEIEKLKALFFVKHSSDGRNKRPGYKNMRDLGGKKIKVHFLDGETVMGYSMEYCPDFQGLFVTPVDPDGNNERIFVTTSAIDKITFL
;
A
#
# COMPACT_ATOMS: atom_id res chain seq x y z
N MET A 1 -19.16 -8.86 3.11
CA MET A 1 -17.75 -8.61 2.75
C MET A 1 -17.35 -7.22 3.23
N LYS A 2 -16.13 -7.04 3.77
CA LYS A 2 -15.65 -5.75 4.28
C LYS A 2 -15.16 -4.88 3.12
N ARG A 3 -15.64 -3.64 3.00
CA ARG A 3 -15.08 -2.63 2.10
C ARG A 3 -13.85 -2.01 2.74
N HIS A 4 -12.84 -1.73 1.94
CA HIS A 4 -11.64 -1.02 2.36
C HIS A 4 -11.57 0.33 1.67
N SER A 5 -11.36 1.40 2.43
CA SER A 5 -10.96 2.69 1.87
C SER A 5 -9.52 2.59 1.39
N ILE A 6 -9.26 3.06 0.18
CA ILE A 6 -7.95 2.93 -0.46
C ILE A 6 -7.50 4.21 -1.13
N VAL A 7 -6.18 4.34 -1.25
CA VAL A 7 -5.50 5.26 -2.15
C VAL A 7 -4.57 4.44 -3.04
N ALA A 8 -4.88 4.35 -4.33
CA ALA A 8 -4.06 3.67 -5.33
C ALA A 8 -3.11 4.68 -5.98
N ARG A 9 -1.80 4.51 -5.79
CA ARG A 9 -0.78 5.33 -6.46
C ARG A 9 -0.21 4.58 -7.65
N PHE A 10 -0.25 5.19 -8.83
CA PHE A 10 0.26 4.62 -10.06
C PHE A 10 1.73 4.98 -10.29
N LYS A 11 2.45 4.15 -11.05
CA LYS A 11 3.87 4.39 -11.41
C LYS A 11 4.06 5.67 -12.23
N ASN A 12 3.02 6.12 -12.94
CA ASN A 12 3.03 7.38 -13.70
C ASN A 12 2.72 8.63 -12.84
N GLY A 13 2.54 8.47 -11.52
CA GLY A 13 2.23 9.55 -10.59
C GLY A 13 0.75 9.87 -10.43
N SER A 14 -0.16 9.26 -11.20
CA SER A 14 -1.60 9.44 -10.98
C SER A 14 -2.08 8.74 -9.70
N VAL A 15 -3.25 9.16 -9.22
CA VAL A 15 -3.85 8.65 -7.97
C VAL A 15 -5.33 8.39 -8.19
N ALA A 16 -5.79 7.21 -7.78
CA ALA A 16 -7.22 6.91 -7.61
C ALA A 16 -7.54 6.73 -6.12
N LYS A 17 -8.67 7.27 -5.68
CA LYS A 17 -9.16 7.19 -4.30
C LYS A 17 -10.59 6.66 -4.31
N GLY A 18 -10.92 5.85 -3.32
CA GLY A 18 -12.27 5.28 -3.22
C GLY A 18 -12.31 4.10 -2.27
N THR A 19 -13.21 3.17 -2.56
CA THR A 19 -13.32 1.91 -1.83
C THR A 19 -13.16 0.71 -2.75
N THR A 20 -12.66 -0.39 -2.22
CA THR A 20 -12.61 -1.68 -2.92
C THR A 20 -13.15 -2.79 -2.02
N PHE A 21 -13.67 -3.84 -2.65
CA PHE A 21 -14.15 -5.04 -1.98
C PHE A 21 -13.56 -6.34 -2.56
N ASP A 22 -12.80 -6.27 -3.67
CA ASP A 22 -12.38 -7.43 -4.45
C ASP A 22 -10.87 -7.51 -4.72
N PHE A 23 -10.08 -6.61 -4.14
CA PHE A 23 -8.62 -6.66 -4.17
C PHE A 23 -8.10 -8.00 -3.65
N SER A 24 -7.23 -8.63 -4.43
CA SER A 24 -6.48 -9.81 -4.05
C SER A 24 -5.08 -9.73 -4.64
N PRO A 25 -4.02 -10.02 -3.87
CA PRO A 25 -2.65 -10.02 -4.39
C PRO A 25 -2.39 -11.15 -5.40
N PHE A 26 -3.31 -12.11 -5.52
CA PHE A 26 -3.29 -13.21 -6.49
C PHE A 26 -3.95 -12.86 -7.83
N LYS A 27 -4.64 -11.72 -7.93
CA LYS A 27 -5.25 -11.24 -9.17
C LYS A 27 -4.30 -10.27 -9.87
N THR A 28 -4.58 -9.99 -11.15
CA THR A 28 -3.88 -8.96 -11.93
C THR A 28 -4.54 -7.59 -11.89
N PHE A 29 -5.82 -7.54 -11.53
CA PHE A 29 -6.63 -6.32 -11.41
C PHE A 29 -7.67 -6.44 -10.30
N PHE A 30 -8.26 -5.30 -9.94
CA PHE A 30 -9.37 -5.17 -8.99
C PHE A 30 -10.18 -3.91 -9.30
N ASN A 31 -11.33 -3.75 -8.66
CA ASN A 31 -12.21 -2.61 -8.89
C ASN A 31 -12.11 -1.59 -7.74
N VAL A 32 -12.15 -0.31 -8.11
CA VAL A 32 -12.24 0.82 -7.19
C VAL A 32 -13.53 1.57 -7.47
N GLU A 33 -14.43 1.58 -6.49
CA GLU A 33 -15.59 2.47 -6.46
C GLU A 33 -15.11 3.84 -5.97
N THR A 34 -15.01 4.80 -6.88
CA THR A 34 -14.53 6.16 -6.62
C THR A 34 -15.54 6.98 -5.80
N GLU A 35 -15.10 8.12 -5.26
CA GLU A 35 -15.99 9.03 -4.52
C GLU A 35 -17.11 9.63 -5.39
N SER A 36 -16.95 9.68 -6.71
CA SER A 36 -17.99 10.06 -7.67
C SER A 36 -18.99 8.94 -7.97
N GLY A 37 -18.78 7.73 -7.44
CA GLY A 37 -19.60 6.55 -7.71
C GLY A 37 -19.26 5.82 -9.01
N GLU A 38 -18.14 6.16 -9.66
CA GLU A 38 -17.63 5.44 -10.83
C GLU A 38 -16.81 4.21 -10.39
N ASP A 39 -17.00 3.09 -11.07
CA ASP A 39 -16.17 1.90 -10.92
C ASP A 39 -14.99 1.95 -11.91
N VAL A 40 -13.78 1.96 -11.37
CA VAL A 40 -12.54 1.99 -12.14
C VAL A 40 -11.79 0.67 -11.95
N GLU A 41 -11.50 -0.01 -13.06
CA GLU A 41 -10.61 -1.17 -13.06
C GLU A 41 -9.15 -0.71 -12.90
N VAL A 42 -8.45 -1.31 -11.94
CA VAL A 42 -7.06 -0.99 -11.62
C VAL A 42 -6.19 -2.23 -11.81
N GLU A 43 -5.30 -2.18 -12.79
CA GLU A 43 -4.24 -3.16 -12.97
C GLU A 43 -3.15 -3.01 -11.90
N ILE A 44 -2.87 -4.07 -11.15
CA ILE A 44 -1.88 -4.07 -10.05
C ILE A 44 -0.48 -3.74 -10.55
N GLU A 45 -0.13 -4.20 -11.76
CA GLU A 45 1.18 -3.94 -12.37
C GLU A 45 1.40 -2.46 -12.72
N LYS A 46 0.32 -1.68 -12.90
CA LYS A 46 0.43 -0.22 -13.11
C LYS A 46 0.61 0.55 -11.80
N LEU A 47 0.40 -0.09 -10.66
CA LEU A 47 0.56 0.52 -9.35
C LEU A 47 2.02 0.61 -8.95
N LYS A 48 2.33 1.71 -8.26
CA LYS A 48 3.48 1.81 -7.37
C LYS A 48 3.15 1.13 -6.04
N ALA A 49 2.02 1.53 -5.45
CA ALA A 49 1.54 1.00 -4.19
C ALA A 49 0.05 1.28 -4.01
N LEU A 50 -0.63 0.35 -3.31
CA LEU A 50 -1.99 0.48 -2.83
C LEU A 50 -1.96 0.70 -1.31
N PHE A 51 -2.47 1.84 -0.86
CA PHE A 51 -2.56 2.19 0.55
C PHE A 51 -3.96 1.88 1.05
N PHE A 52 -4.08 0.97 2.01
CA PHE A 52 -5.30 0.74 2.77
C PHE A 52 -5.34 1.78 3.88
N VAL A 53 -6.36 2.63 3.88
CA VAL A 53 -6.46 3.79 4.76
C VAL A 53 -7.72 3.71 5.62
N LYS A 54 -7.69 4.37 6.78
CA LYS A 54 -8.89 4.53 7.62
C LYS A 54 -9.93 5.41 6.91
N HIS A 55 -9.46 6.48 6.25
CA HIS A 55 -10.29 7.41 5.47
C HIS A 55 -9.60 7.78 4.14
N SER A 56 -10.35 7.81 3.03
CA SER A 56 -9.84 8.18 1.69
C SER A 56 -9.64 9.69 1.51
N SER A 57 -10.36 10.51 2.28
CA SER A 57 -10.28 11.97 2.25
C SER A 57 -8.96 12.48 2.83
N ASP A 58 -8.48 13.63 2.35
CA ASP A 58 -7.16 14.21 2.67
C ASP A 58 -7.04 14.69 4.13
N GLY A 59 -7.06 13.75 5.07
CA GLY A 59 -6.53 13.94 6.40
C GLY A 59 -5.01 13.97 6.30
N ARG A 60 -4.41 15.17 6.41
CA ARG A 60 -2.96 15.40 6.45
C ARG A 60 -2.23 14.25 7.15
N ASN A 61 -1.44 13.49 6.39
CA ASN A 61 -0.49 12.53 6.94
C ASN A 61 0.51 13.31 7.82
N LYS A 62 0.31 13.26 9.14
CA LYS A 62 1.35 13.69 10.08
C LYS A 62 2.57 12.80 9.83
N ARG A 63 3.76 13.40 9.88
CA ARG A 63 5.00 12.63 9.72
C ARG A 63 5.05 11.58 10.83
N PRO A 64 5.26 10.30 10.51
CA PRO A 64 5.22 9.26 11.52
C PRO A 64 6.36 9.43 12.52
N GLY A 65 6.03 9.41 13.81
CA GLY A 65 7.01 9.21 14.87
C GLY A 65 7.39 7.74 14.92
N TYR A 66 8.69 7.43 14.86
CA TYR A 66 9.16 6.05 14.94
C TYR A 66 8.91 5.46 16.33
N LYS A 67 7.88 4.62 16.49
CA LYS A 67 7.76 3.72 17.65
C LYS A 67 8.17 2.32 17.23
N ASN A 68 9.07 1.70 18.01
CA ASN A 68 9.48 0.32 17.79
C ASN A 68 8.29 -0.61 18.07
N MET A 69 7.58 -1.03 17.02
CA MET A 69 6.52 -2.03 17.12
C MET A 69 7.13 -3.44 17.10
N ARG A 70 7.82 -3.80 18.19
CA ARG A 70 8.42 -5.14 18.38
C ARG A 70 7.37 -6.27 18.36
N ASP A 71 6.09 -5.95 18.46
CA ASP A 71 5.02 -6.93 18.71
C ASP A 71 4.21 -7.34 17.47
N LEU A 72 4.45 -6.75 16.29
CA LEU A 72 3.67 -7.07 15.07
C LEU A 72 4.13 -8.35 14.34
N GLY A 73 5.31 -8.87 14.67
CA GLY A 73 5.97 -9.91 13.87
C GLY A 73 6.47 -9.38 12.51
N GLY A 74 7.32 -10.17 11.84
CA GLY A 74 7.90 -9.82 10.53
C GLY A 74 9.21 -9.05 10.60
N LYS A 75 9.85 -8.86 9.43
CA LYS A 75 11.14 -8.16 9.31
C LYS A 75 10.90 -6.67 9.12
N LYS A 76 11.63 -5.85 9.88
CA LYS A 76 11.66 -4.41 9.65
C LYS A 76 12.41 -4.15 8.35
N ILE A 77 11.76 -3.45 7.42
CA ILE A 77 12.32 -3.16 6.10
C ILE A 77 12.16 -1.69 5.73
N LYS A 78 13.04 -1.25 4.84
CA LYS A 78 12.90 -0.03 4.05
C LYS A 78 12.81 -0.42 2.58
N VAL A 79 11.69 -0.11 1.95
CA VAL A 79 11.51 -0.24 0.50
C VAL A 79 11.95 1.05 -0.14
N HIS A 80 12.83 0.95 -1.12
CA HIS A 80 13.22 2.03 -2.02
C HIS A 80 12.47 1.84 -3.33
N PHE A 81 11.74 2.86 -3.77
CA PHE A 81 11.02 2.85 -5.04
C PHE A 81 11.92 3.35 -6.17
N LEU A 82 11.60 2.96 -7.41
CA LEU A 82 12.30 3.41 -8.62
C LEU A 82 12.27 4.94 -8.83
N ASP A 83 11.28 5.63 -8.25
CA ASP A 83 11.17 7.09 -8.30
C ASP A 83 11.90 7.82 -7.16
N GLY A 84 12.68 7.09 -6.35
CA GLY A 84 13.48 7.63 -5.25
C GLY A 84 12.72 7.84 -3.94
N GLU A 85 11.39 7.64 -3.90
CA GLU A 85 10.66 7.62 -2.63
C GLU A 85 11.00 6.38 -1.81
N THR A 86 10.68 6.41 -0.51
CA THR A 86 10.88 5.25 0.38
C THR A 86 9.71 5.04 1.31
N VAL A 87 9.41 3.78 1.63
CA VAL A 87 8.49 3.42 2.72
C VAL A 87 9.20 2.52 3.72
N MET A 88 8.93 2.73 5.01
CA MET A 88 9.46 1.92 6.09
C MET A 88 8.32 1.26 6.85
N GLY A 89 8.51 0.00 7.20
CA GLY A 89 7.48 -0.79 7.86
C GLY A 89 7.97 -2.18 8.20
N TYR A 90 7.01 -3.01 8.59
CA TYR A 90 7.23 -4.43 8.85
C TYR A 90 6.60 -5.23 7.71
N SER A 91 7.34 -6.21 7.20
CA SER A 91 6.82 -7.13 6.19
C SER A 91 6.93 -8.57 6.69
N MET A 92 5.91 -9.37 6.38
CA MET A 92 5.92 -10.81 6.60
C MET A 92 6.70 -11.49 5.47
N GLU A 93 6.75 -12.83 5.47
CA GLU A 93 7.42 -13.57 4.41
C GLU A 93 6.88 -13.21 3.02
N TYR A 94 7.80 -13.10 2.07
CA TYR A 94 7.50 -12.84 0.67
C TYR A 94 6.82 -14.07 0.04
N CYS A 95 5.71 -13.85 -0.66
CA CYS A 95 5.03 -14.87 -1.45
C CYS A 95 5.30 -14.60 -2.94
N PRO A 96 5.97 -15.50 -3.68
CA PRO A 96 6.32 -15.28 -5.08
C PRO A 96 5.11 -15.22 -6.02
N ASP A 97 3.97 -15.77 -5.60
CA ASP A 97 2.72 -15.72 -6.37
C ASP A 97 2.08 -14.32 -6.37
N PHE A 98 2.55 -13.41 -5.53
CA PHE A 98 2.05 -12.05 -5.46
C PHE A 98 2.81 -11.14 -6.43
N GLN A 99 2.09 -10.20 -7.06
CA GLN A 99 2.71 -9.10 -7.80
C GLN A 99 3.34 -8.02 -6.88
N GLY A 100 3.49 -8.31 -5.59
CA GLY A 100 3.90 -7.34 -4.59
C GLY A 100 4.08 -7.94 -3.20
N LEU A 101 4.30 -7.08 -2.21
CA LEU A 101 4.38 -7.46 -0.81
C LEU A 101 3.58 -6.51 0.07
N PHE A 102 3.13 -7.02 1.21
CA PHE A 102 2.52 -6.18 2.23
C PHE A 102 3.57 -5.56 3.14
N VAL A 103 3.37 -4.28 3.43
CA VAL A 103 4.12 -3.50 4.41
C VAL A 103 3.13 -2.92 5.41
N THR A 104 3.31 -3.25 6.68
CA THR A 104 2.58 -2.62 7.79
C THR A 104 3.35 -1.37 8.22
N PRO A 105 2.75 -0.16 8.15
CA PRO A 105 3.40 1.08 8.54
C PRO A 105 3.83 1.09 10.02
N VAL A 106 4.91 1.80 10.33
CA VAL A 106 5.45 1.94 11.70
C VAL A 106 4.70 2.95 12.58
N ASP A 107 3.63 3.58 12.06
CA ASP A 107 2.86 4.61 12.76
C ASP A 107 1.42 4.15 12.96
N PRO A 108 1.03 3.82 14.20
CA PRO A 108 -0.33 3.33 14.50
C PRO A 108 -1.37 4.45 14.45
N ASP A 109 -0.93 5.70 14.66
CA ASP A 109 -1.77 6.90 14.65
C ASP A 109 -1.94 7.44 13.22
N GLY A 110 -1.16 6.93 12.27
CA GLY A 110 -1.25 7.23 10.86
C GLY A 110 -2.58 6.80 10.22
N ASN A 111 -2.88 7.38 9.06
CA ASN A 111 -4.07 7.01 8.28
C ASN A 111 -3.90 5.66 7.56
N ASN A 112 -2.66 5.23 7.32
CA ASN A 112 -2.36 3.98 6.61
C ASN A 112 -2.46 2.78 7.57
N GLU A 113 -3.37 1.85 7.28
CA GLU A 113 -3.51 0.59 8.02
C GLU A 113 -2.54 -0.47 7.48
N ARG A 114 -2.38 -0.52 6.15
CA ARG A 114 -1.56 -1.49 5.44
C ARG A 114 -1.21 -0.94 4.05
N ILE A 115 -0.06 -1.33 3.52
CA ILE A 115 0.38 -0.93 2.18
C ILE A 115 0.68 -2.20 1.39
N PHE A 116 0.16 -2.33 0.18
CA PHE A 116 0.62 -3.32 -0.79
C PHE A 116 1.55 -2.61 -1.77
N VAL A 117 2.79 -3.05 -1.84
CA VAL A 117 3.84 -2.49 -2.69
C VAL A 117 4.02 -3.41 -3.88
N THR A 118 3.84 -2.90 -5.10
CA THR A 118 4.06 -3.69 -6.32
C THR A 118 5.55 -3.94 -6.53
N THR A 119 5.96 -5.19 -6.72
CA THR A 119 7.39 -5.58 -6.80
C THR A 119 8.12 -4.87 -7.94
N SER A 120 7.45 -4.68 -9.08
CA SER A 120 7.99 -3.99 -10.26
C SER A 120 8.12 -2.47 -10.08
N ALA A 121 7.72 -1.91 -8.94
CA ALA A 121 7.98 -0.52 -8.57
C ALA A 121 9.17 -0.36 -7.60
N ILE A 122 9.79 -1.46 -7.17
CA ILE A 122 10.86 -1.50 -6.18
C ILE A 122 12.23 -1.43 -6.87
N ASP A 123 13.08 -0.54 -6.38
CA ASP A 123 14.51 -0.51 -6.68
C ASP A 123 15.26 -1.52 -5.79
N LYS A 124 15.08 -1.41 -4.47
CA LYS A 124 15.70 -2.31 -3.49
C LYS A 124 14.94 -2.37 -2.16
N ILE A 125 15.17 -3.45 -1.42
CA ILE A 125 14.70 -3.62 -0.04
C ILE A 125 15.91 -3.69 0.89
N THR A 126 15.91 -2.86 1.94
CA THR A 126 16.92 -2.90 3.01
C THR A 126 16.30 -3.45 4.28
N PHE A 127 16.90 -4.49 4.87
CA PHE A 127 16.53 -5.00 6.19
C PHE A 127 17.17 -4.15 7.28
N LEU A 128 16.42 -3.84 8.34
CA LEU A 128 16.80 -2.91 9.41
C LEU A 128 16.83 -3.56 10.80
#